data_AF-A0A9D4FGW2-F1
#
_entry.id   AF-A0A9D4FGW2-F1
#
_cell.length_a   1.000
_cell.length_b   1.000
_cell.length_c   1.000
_cell.angle_alpha   90.00
_cell.angle_beta   90.00
_cell.angle_gamma   90.00
#
_symmetry.space_group_name_H-M   'P 1'
#
loop_
_entity.id
_entity.type
_entity.pdbx_description
1 polymer ?
#
loop_
_entity_poly.entity_id
_entity_poly.type
_entity_poly.pdbx_seq_one_letter_code
_entity_poly.pdbx_strand_id
1 'polypeptide(L)'
;MPTPTADNCRDTLDYCAKYDPSVCTNTTYRAYMTAKCPKYCGICTPAHPDPINCTDTLPNCGEYDSGDLCTSSYYHQWAWENCRVYCQLDGCLSADNPGRLHGGAAKL
;
A
#
# COMPACT_ATOMS: atom_id res chain seq x y z
N MET A 1 23.57 -0.40 -2.89
CA MET A 1 22.74 0.78 -2.52
C MET A 1 21.41 0.24 -1.99
N PRO A 2 20.84 0.78 -0.91
CA PRO A 2 19.51 0.38 -0.48
C PRO A 2 18.50 0.70 -1.59
N THR A 3 17.66 -0.27 -1.92
CA THR A 3 16.59 -0.15 -2.90
C THR A 3 15.57 0.90 -2.43
N PRO A 4 15.02 1.76 -3.31
CA PRO A 4 14.01 2.71 -2.89
C PRO A 4 12.77 2.00 -2.34
N THR A 5 12.35 2.39 -1.15
CA THR A 5 11.07 2.01 -0.58
C THR A 5 9.96 2.76 -1.33
N ALA A 6 8.94 2.06 -1.78
CA ALA A 6 7.80 2.67 -2.47
C ALA A 6 6.48 2.05 -2.01
N ASP A 7 5.50 2.90 -1.70
CA ASP A 7 4.17 2.52 -1.18
C ASP A 7 3.40 1.61 -2.17
N ASN A 8 3.70 1.71 -3.46
CA ASN A 8 3.12 0.88 -4.52
C ASN A 8 4.11 -0.11 -5.15
N CYS A 9 5.15 -0.51 -4.43
CA CYS A 9 6.08 -1.54 -4.92
C CYS A 9 5.40 -2.92 -4.98
N ARG A 10 4.89 -3.27 -6.15
CA ARG A 10 4.28 -4.58 -6.39
C ARG A 10 4.63 -5.13 -7.75
N ASP A 11 4.62 -6.44 -7.83
CA ASP A 11 4.60 -7.14 -9.10
C ASP A 11 3.19 -7.04 -9.69
N THR A 12 3.12 -6.73 -10.98
CA THR A 12 1.85 -6.66 -11.73
C THR A 12 1.53 -7.95 -12.46
N LEU A 13 2.50 -8.87 -12.55
CA LEU A 13 2.29 -10.22 -13.06
C LEU A 13 2.31 -11.20 -11.89
N ASP A 14 1.32 -12.08 -11.84
CA ASP A 14 1.20 -13.08 -10.78
C ASP A 14 2.27 -14.19 -10.88
N TYR A 15 3.02 -14.21 -11.98
CA TYR A 15 3.99 -15.26 -12.30
C TYR A 15 5.42 -14.76 -12.42
N CYS A 16 5.76 -13.61 -11.82
CA CYS A 16 7.14 -13.10 -11.79
C CYS A 16 8.14 -14.14 -11.26
N ALA A 17 7.75 -14.92 -10.26
CA ALA A 17 8.56 -16.01 -9.68
C ALA A 17 8.82 -17.20 -10.62
N LYS A 18 8.14 -17.28 -11.78
CA LYS A 18 8.41 -18.32 -12.80
C LYS A 18 9.58 -17.95 -13.71
N TYR A 19 9.98 -16.68 -13.74
CA TYR A 19 11.11 -16.24 -14.55
C TYR A 19 12.43 -16.52 -13.85
N ASP A 20 13.45 -16.90 -14.61
CA ASP A 20 14.81 -16.98 -14.08
C ASP A 20 15.30 -15.59 -13.62
N PRO A 21 15.90 -15.43 -12.43
CA PRO A 21 16.34 -14.13 -11.93
C PRO A 21 17.26 -13.34 -12.88
N SER A 22 17.99 -14.02 -13.79
CA SER A 22 18.84 -13.37 -14.80
C SER A 22 18.06 -12.47 -15.76
N VAL A 23 16.74 -12.66 -15.94
CA VAL A 23 15.95 -11.78 -16.81
C VAL A 23 15.86 -10.34 -16.27
N CYS A 24 16.08 -10.14 -14.96
CA CYS A 24 16.09 -8.82 -14.33
C CYS A 24 17.30 -7.97 -14.76
N THR A 25 18.41 -8.62 -15.16
CA THR A 25 19.65 -7.94 -15.59
C THR A 25 19.89 -8.05 -17.09
N ASN A 26 19.21 -8.96 -17.78
CA ASN A 26 19.26 -9.11 -19.23
C ASN A 26 18.80 -7.82 -19.95
N THR A 27 19.62 -7.28 -20.84
CA THR A 27 19.36 -6.01 -21.54
C THR A 27 18.10 -6.02 -22.40
N THR A 28 17.71 -7.16 -22.94
CA THR A 28 16.49 -7.32 -23.75
C THR A 28 15.22 -7.25 -22.90
N TYR A 29 15.24 -7.85 -21.70
CA TYR A 29 14.03 -8.02 -20.88
C TYR A 29 13.96 -7.09 -19.67
N ARG A 30 15.08 -6.46 -19.29
CA ARG A 30 15.17 -5.61 -18.09
C ARG A 30 14.10 -4.53 -18.06
N ALA A 31 13.84 -3.84 -19.17
CA ALA A 31 12.79 -2.82 -19.22
C ALA A 31 11.40 -3.39 -18.92
N TYR A 32 11.08 -4.57 -19.48
CA TYR A 32 9.83 -5.27 -19.22
C TYR A 32 9.73 -5.71 -17.76
N MET A 33 10.78 -6.32 -17.23
CA MET A 33 10.81 -6.81 -15.86
C MET A 33 10.78 -5.67 -14.83
N THR A 34 11.44 -4.55 -15.11
CA THR A 34 11.32 -3.34 -14.29
C THR A 34 9.90 -2.80 -14.26
N ALA A 35 9.17 -2.83 -15.38
CA ALA A 35 7.79 -2.35 -15.42
C ALA A 35 6.78 -3.33 -14.80
N LYS A 36 7.04 -4.64 -14.93
CA LYS A 36 6.06 -5.69 -14.59
C LYS A 36 6.32 -6.40 -13.28
N CYS A 37 7.58 -6.56 -12.91
CA CYS A 37 8.03 -7.34 -11.77
C CYS A 37 9.08 -6.56 -10.93
N PRO A 38 8.84 -5.28 -10.56
CA PRO A 38 9.85 -4.47 -9.88
C PRO A 38 10.18 -4.98 -8.48
N LYS A 39 9.24 -5.62 -7.78
CA LYS A 39 9.48 -6.23 -6.46
C LYS A 39 10.34 -7.48 -6.62
N TYR A 40 9.96 -8.38 -7.53
CA TYR A 40 10.73 -9.60 -7.82
C TYR A 40 12.18 -9.30 -8.23
N CYS A 41 12.38 -8.29 -9.09
CA CYS A 41 13.71 -7.89 -9.53
C CYS A 41 14.47 -7.00 -8.54
N GLY A 42 13.92 -6.76 -7.34
CA GLY A 42 14.55 -5.93 -6.31
C GLY A 42 14.77 -4.47 -6.73
N ILE A 43 14.00 -3.99 -7.70
CA ILE A 43 14.01 -2.60 -8.20
C ILE A 43 13.34 -1.68 -7.18
N CYS A 44 12.35 -2.19 -6.46
CA CYS A 44 11.73 -1.53 -5.33
C CYS A 44 11.59 -2.53 -4.16
N THR A 45 11.42 -1.99 -2.96
CA THR A 45 10.97 -2.75 -1.78
C THR A 45 9.66 -2.14 -1.31
N PRO A 46 8.62 -2.94 -1.04
CA PRO A 46 7.39 -2.37 -0.54
C PRO A 46 7.59 -1.81 0.84
N ALA A 47 7.01 -0.63 1.07
CA ALA A 47 6.98 -0.02 2.40
C ALA A 47 6.26 -0.93 3.41
N HIS A 48 5.34 -1.77 2.91
CA HIS A 48 4.64 -2.79 3.68
C HIS A 48 4.75 -4.20 3.06
N PRO A 49 4.91 -5.26 3.86
CA PRO A 49 5.22 -6.61 3.37
C PRO A 49 4.11 -7.28 2.52
N ASP A 50 2.85 -6.82 2.60
CA ASP A 50 1.69 -7.48 1.98
C ASP A 50 1.16 -6.77 0.73
N PRO A 51 0.52 -7.48 -0.21
CA PRO A 51 -0.27 -6.84 -1.26
C PRO A 51 -1.27 -5.90 -0.59
N ILE A 52 -1.28 -4.62 -1.01
CA ILE A 52 -2.21 -3.64 -0.47
C ILE A 52 -3.62 -4.03 -0.91
N ASN A 53 -4.25 -4.89 -0.11
CA ASN A 53 -5.68 -5.13 -0.13
C ASN A 53 -6.29 -3.97 0.66
N CYS A 54 -6.69 -2.93 -0.05
CA CYS A 54 -7.41 -1.81 0.53
C CYS A 54 -8.81 -2.27 0.92
N THR A 55 -8.94 -2.74 2.16
CA THR A 55 -10.23 -3.04 2.78
C THR A 55 -10.19 -2.57 4.22
N ASP A 56 -11.34 -2.16 4.72
CA ASP A 56 -11.56 -2.09 6.16
C ASP A 56 -11.94 -3.49 6.63
N THR A 57 -11.16 -4.05 7.54
CA THR A 57 -11.44 -5.35 8.17
C THR A 57 -12.57 -5.20 9.18
N LEU A 58 -12.66 -4.05 9.83
CA LEU A 58 -13.72 -3.74 10.78
C LEU A 58 -14.86 -2.96 10.09
N PRO A 59 -16.13 -3.35 10.31
CA PRO A 59 -17.27 -2.62 9.77
C PRO A 59 -17.51 -1.27 10.46
N ASN A 60 -16.88 -1.02 11.62
CA ASN A 60 -17.17 0.09 12.50
C ASN A 60 -16.01 1.10 12.67
N CYS A 61 -15.10 1.19 11.69
CA CYS A 61 -14.04 2.21 11.70
C CYS A 61 -14.56 3.64 11.92
N GLY A 62 -15.81 3.91 11.52
CA GLY A 62 -16.52 5.17 11.74
C GLY A 62 -16.92 5.51 13.17
N GLU A 63 -16.86 4.54 14.10
CA GLU A 63 -17.20 4.75 15.52
C GLU A 63 -16.03 5.29 16.34
N TYR A 64 -14.80 5.12 15.84
CA TYR A 64 -13.58 5.63 16.45
C TYR A 64 -13.35 7.09 16.06
N ASP A 65 -12.67 7.83 16.94
CA ASP A 65 -12.24 9.19 16.62
C ASP A 65 -11.25 9.15 15.45
N SER A 66 -11.65 9.66 14.28
CA SER A 66 -10.80 9.61 13.09
C SER A 66 -9.56 10.49 13.19
N GLY A 67 -9.60 11.54 14.01
CA GLY A 67 -8.44 12.39 14.25
C GLY A 67 -7.33 11.57 14.91
N ASP A 68 -7.64 10.90 16.01
CA ASP A 68 -6.65 10.05 16.69
C ASP A 68 -6.37 8.76 15.93
N LEU A 69 -7.39 8.05 15.46
CA LEU A 69 -7.24 6.77 14.79
C LEU A 69 -6.36 6.86 13.54
N CYS A 70 -6.60 7.87 12.69
CA CYS A 70 -5.96 7.95 11.38
C CYS A 70 -4.68 8.80 11.37
N THR A 71 -4.48 9.71 12.34
CA THR A 71 -3.30 10.58 12.37
C THR A 71 -2.29 10.24 13.46
N SER A 72 -2.69 9.53 14.51
CA SER A 72 -1.78 9.17 15.59
C SER A 72 -0.83 8.05 15.16
N SER A 73 0.46 8.25 15.43
CA SER A 73 1.48 7.20 15.27
C SER A 73 1.24 5.99 16.17
N TYR A 74 0.54 6.18 17.30
CA TYR A 74 0.19 5.09 18.21
C TYR A 74 -0.81 4.12 17.58
N TYR A 75 -1.82 4.65 16.88
CA TYR A 75 -2.85 3.84 16.24
C TYR A 75 -2.54 3.47 14.80
N HIS A 76 -1.49 4.03 14.20
CA HIS A 76 -1.13 3.83 12.79
C HIS A 76 -1.12 2.35 12.37
N GLN A 77 -0.44 1.47 13.11
CA GLN A 77 -0.38 0.05 12.78
C GLN A 77 -1.77 -0.61 12.84
N TRP A 78 -2.54 -0.30 13.89
CA TRP A 78 -3.87 -0.86 14.05
C TRP A 78 -4.83 -0.36 12.96
N ALA A 79 -4.79 0.92 12.63
CA ALA A 79 -5.56 1.52 11.56
C ALA A 79 -5.15 0.94 10.19
N TRP A 80 -3.87 0.66 10.00
CA TRP A 80 -3.37 -0.03 8.81
C TRP A 80 -3.98 -1.43 8.66
N GLU A 81 -4.07 -2.20 9.75
CA GLU A 81 -4.63 -3.55 9.72
C GLU A 81 -6.16 -3.59 9.59
N ASN A 82 -6.85 -2.59 10.15
CA ASN A 82 -8.30 -2.67 10.37
C ASN A 82 -9.14 -1.66 9.56
N CYS A 83 -8.58 -0.49 9.25
CA CYS A 83 -9.34 0.68 8.79
C CYS A 83 -8.60 1.45 7.68
N ARG A 84 -7.96 0.71 6.77
CA ARG A 84 -7.03 1.24 5.77
C ARG A 84 -7.72 2.17 4.76
N VAL A 85 -8.93 1.81 4.33
CA VAL A 85 -9.75 2.59 3.40
C VAL A 85 -10.37 3.78 4.13
N TYR A 86 -10.88 3.56 5.34
CA TYR A 86 -11.41 4.62 6.19
C TYR A 86 -10.38 5.73 6.46
N CYS A 87 -9.15 5.34 6.82
CA CYS A 87 -8.06 6.28 7.10
C CYS A 87 -7.26 6.69 5.86
N GLN A 88 -7.60 6.18 4.67
CA GLN A 88 -6.91 6.47 3.41
C GLN A 88 -5.40 6.23 3.45
N LEU A 89 -4.97 5.26 4.24
CA LEU A 89 -3.56 4.94 4.44
C LEU A 89 -2.98 4.33 3.17
N ASP A 90 -1.73 4.69 2.86
CA ASP A 90 -0.99 4.19 1.69
C ASP A 90 -1.75 4.37 0.35
N GLY A 91 -2.58 5.41 0.24
CA GLY A 91 -3.37 5.68 -0.97
C GLY A 91 -4.61 4.79 -1.13
N CYS A 92 -5.05 4.12 -0.08
CA CYS A 92 -6.29 3.35 -0.06
C CYS A 92 -7.53 4.25 -0.11
N LEU A 93 -7.91 4.66 -1.31
CA LEU A 93 -9.13 5.43 -1.56
C LEU A 93 -10.30 4.49 -1.86
N SER A 94 -11.44 4.72 -1.21
CA SER A 94 -12.69 4.06 -1.58
C SER A 94 -13.30 4.73 -2.80
N ALA A 95 -13.71 3.96 -3.81
CA ALA A 95 -14.38 4.48 -5.01
C ALA A 95 -15.72 5.17 -4.69
N ASP A 96 -16.32 4.85 -3.55
CA ASP A 96 -17.65 5.31 -3.16
C ASP A 96 -17.68 6.66 -2.42
N ASN A 97 -16.53 7.25 -2.05
CA ASN A 97 -16.50 8.56 -1.37
C ASN A 97 -15.17 9.31 -1.54
N PRO A 98 -14.97 10.02 -2.66
CA PRO A 98 -13.73 10.77 -2.95
C PRO A 98 -13.54 12.05 -2.10
N GLY A 99 -14.36 12.26 -1.06
CA GLY A 99 -14.45 13.54 -0.34
C GLY A 99 -14.39 13.48 1.18
N ARG A 100 -14.18 12.30 1.80
CA ARG A 100 -14.02 12.25 3.26
C ARG A 100 -12.60 12.66 3.64
N LEU A 101 -12.30 13.94 3.50
CA LEU A 101 -11.22 14.57 4.26
C LEU A 101 -11.61 14.38 5.72
N HIS A 102 -10.99 13.42 6.40
CA HIS A 102 -11.06 13.29 7.86
C HIS A 102 -10.23 14.40 8.51
N GLY A 103 -10.56 15.65 8.17
CA GLY A 103 -10.12 16.86 8.84
C GLY A 103 -11.24 17.31 9.76
N GLY A 104 -11.07 17.03 11.05
CA GLY A 104 -11.65 17.76 12.17
C GLY A 104 -13.17 17.93 12.19
N ALA A 105 -13.85 17.11 13.00
CA ALA A 105 -15.03 17.59 13.72
C ALA A 105 -14.74 17.41 15.21
N ALA A 106 -14.35 18.52 15.86
CA ALA A 106 -14.44 18.64 17.30
C ALA A 106 -15.86 18.22 17.72
N LYS A 107 -15.98 17.12 18.47
CA LYS A 107 -17.21 16.85 19.20
C LYS A 107 -17.34 17.92 20.29
N LEU A 108 -18.49 18.60 20.28
CA LEU A 108 -18.96 19.57 21.27
C LEU A 108 -18.81 19.07 22.71
#